data_AF-A0A1H7MQ77-F1
#
_entry.id   AF-A0A1H7MQ77-F1
#
_cell.length_a   1.000
_cell.length_b   1.000
_cell.length_c   1.000
_cell.angle_alpha   90.00
_cell.angle_beta   90.00
_cell.angle_gamma   90.00
#
_symmetry.space_group_name_H-M   'P 1'
#
loop_
_entity.id
_entity.type
_entity.pdbx_description
1 polymer ?
#
loop_
_entity_poly.entity_id
_entity_poly.type
_entity_poly.pdbx_seq_one_letter_code
_entity_poly.pdbx_strand_id
1 'polypeptide(L)'
;AAQTFTAPTGSTKLSFYYNVTCPDTVTYDWATATLKNNTTGTTTTVLAKTCVSSSGWVLKTANIIAGDSYTLTLTNKDDNYPGDPTYTYYDDITTS
;
A
#
# COMPACT_ATOMS: atom_id res chain seq x y z
N ALA A 1 -8.06 -0.84 -3.48
CA ALA A 1 -8.42 -2.24 -3.17
C ALA A 1 -8.19 -2.52 -1.69
N ALA A 2 -8.98 -3.39 -1.07
CA ALA A 2 -8.76 -3.82 0.31
C ALA A 2 -8.90 -5.34 0.41
N GLN A 3 -7.98 -5.98 1.14
CA GLN A 3 -8.01 -7.42 1.37
C GLN A 3 -7.72 -7.73 2.83
N THR A 4 -8.55 -8.59 3.41
CA THR A 4 -8.35 -9.11 4.77
C THR A 4 -7.73 -10.50 4.70
N PHE A 5 -6.74 -10.74 5.54
CA PHE A 5 -6.08 -12.04 5.68
C PHE A 5 -5.73 -12.31 7.14
N THR A 6 -5.57 -13.58 7.50
CA THR A 6 -4.91 -13.98 8.75
C THR A 6 -3.45 -14.25 8.43
N ALA A 7 -2.54 -13.65 9.18
CA ALA A 7 -1.11 -13.87 8.99
C ALA A 7 -0.78 -15.37 9.20
N PRO A 8 -0.19 -16.06 8.20
CA PRO A 8 0.10 -17.48 8.32
C PRO A 8 1.07 -17.79 9.47
N THR A 9 1.00 -19.01 10.00
CA THR A 9 1.97 -19.50 10.99
C THR A 9 3.38 -19.38 10.45
N GLY A 10 4.30 -18.83 11.25
CA GLY A 10 5.69 -18.62 10.86
C GLY A 10 5.95 -17.33 10.08
N SER A 11 4.92 -16.66 9.56
CA SER A 11 5.10 -15.38 8.89
C SER A 11 5.24 -14.22 9.87
N THR A 12 6.23 -13.37 9.61
CA THR A 12 6.51 -12.17 10.42
C THR A 12 6.56 -10.90 9.58
N LYS A 13 6.49 -11.03 8.25
CA LYS A 13 6.59 -9.92 7.32
C LYS A 13 5.50 -9.98 6.24
N LEU A 14 4.90 -8.83 5.96
CA LEU A 14 4.18 -8.54 4.72
C LEU A 14 5.11 -7.77 3.78
N SER A 15 5.09 -8.09 2.49
CA SER A 15 5.73 -7.29 1.44
C SER A 15 4.83 -7.11 0.23
N PHE A 16 5.05 -6.01 -0.49
CA PHE A 16 4.47 -5.75 -1.82
C PHE A 16 5.37 -4.75 -2.56
N TYR A 17 5.30 -4.74 -3.89
CA TYR A 17 5.87 -3.69 -4.71
C TYR A 17 4.79 -2.69 -5.11
N TYR A 18 5.18 -1.43 -5.32
CA TYR A 18 4.34 -0.41 -5.96
C TYR A 18 5.10 0.28 -7.09
N ASN A 19 4.37 0.76 -8.09
CA ASN A 19 4.88 1.62 -9.15
C ASN A 19 3.84 2.70 -9.46
N VAL A 20 4.13 3.94 -9.09
CA VAL A 20 3.25 5.10 -9.28
C VAL A 20 3.76 5.99 -10.42
N THR A 21 2.82 6.48 -11.22
CA THR A 21 2.99 7.64 -12.11
C THR A 21 2.06 8.73 -11.61
N CYS A 22 2.62 9.85 -11.14
CA CYS A 22 1.89 10.97 -10.58
C CYS A 22 2.53 12.28 -11.06
N PRO A 23 1.96 12.95 -12.08
CA PRO A 23 2.51 14.20 -12.65
C PRO A 23 2.22 15.45 -11.79
N ASP A 24 1.31 15.36 -10.83
CA ASP A 24 0.92 16.45 -9.94
C ASP A 24 1.71 16.41 -8.61
N THR A 25 1.04 16.68 -7.49
CA THR A 25 1.60 16.85 -6.15
C THR A 25 0.76 16.10 -5.14
N VAL A 26 1.39 15.76 -4.02
CA VAL A 26 0.79 14.99 -2.91
C VAL A 26 -0.45 15.65 -2.27
N THR A 27 -0.73 16.91 -2.63
CA THR A 27 -1.92 17.65 -2.21
C THR A 27 -3.17 17.19 -2.95
N TYR A 28 -3.03 16.84 -4.23
CA TYR A 28 -4.13 16.46 -5.12
C TYR A 28 -4.15 14.94 -5.32
N ASP A 29 -2.99 14.37 -5.62
CA ASP A 29 -2.85 12.99 -6.08
C ASP A 29 -1.81 12.21 -5.29
N TRP A 30 -2.02 10.90 -5.13
CA TRP A 30 -1.05 10.05 -4.45
C TRP A 30 -1.35 8.55 -4.54
N ALA A 31 -0.29 7.76 -4.41
CA ALA A 31 -0.34 6.38 -3.93
C ALA A 31 -0.22 6.31 -2.40
N THR A 32 -0.93 5.41 -1.74
CA THR A 32 -0.70 5.06 -0.32
C THR A 32 -1.12 3.63 -0.02
N ALA A 33 -0.55 3.05 1.03
CA ALA A 33 -0.93 1.74 1.53
C ALA A 33 -0.99 1.73 3.06
N THR A 34 -2.07 1.18 3.60
CA THR A 34 -2.25 1.01 5.05
C THR A 34 -2.47 -0.45 5.39
N LEU A 35 -1.97 -0.85 6.55
CA LEU A 35 -2.13 -2.18 7.12
C LEU A 35 -2.76 -2.04 8.50
N LYS A 36 -4.02 -2.45 8.64
CA LYS A 36 -4.70 -2.50 9.93
C LYS A 36 -4.54 -3.89 10.52
N ASN A 37 -3.99 -3.98 11.74
CA ASN A 37 -4.13 -5.16 12.58
C ASN A 37 -5.55 -5.13 13.16
N ASN A 38 -6.38 -6.08 12.77
CA ASN A 38 -7.76 -6.19 13.23
C ASN A 38 -7.86 -6.81 14.64
N THR A 39 -6.85 -7.58 15.07
CA THR A 39 -6.78 -8.12 16.44
C THR A 39 -6.56 -6.99 17.44
N THR A 40 -5.63 -6.06 17.16
CA THR A 40 -5.29 -4.97 18.08
C THR A 40 -5.98 -3.64 17.75
N GLY A 41 -6.57 -3.52 16.56
CA GLY A 41 -7.13 -2.28 16.03
C GLY A 41 -6.09 -1.28 15.50
N THR A 42 -4.78 -1.57 15.62
CA THR A 42 -3.70 -0.65 15.24
C THR A 42 -3.59 -0.53 13.71
N THR A 43 -3.43 0.68 13.19
CA THR A 43 -3.19 0.92 11.75
C THR A 43 -1.78 1.45 11.52
N THR A 44 -1.06 0.82 10.59
CA THR A 44 0.25 1.25 10.11
C THR A 44 0.12 1.80 8.70
N THR A 45 0.77 2.93 8.41
CA THR A 45 0.92 3.43 7.04
C THR A 45 2.21 2.85 6.46
N VAL A 46 2.09 1.85 5.57
CA VAL A 46 3.23 1.12 4.98
C VAL A 46 3.86 1.90 3.82
N LEU A 47 3.03 2.60 3.06
CA LEU A 47 3.44 3.58 2.05
C LEU A 47 2.76 4.90 2.40
N ALA A 48 3.54 5.88 2.88
CA ALA A 48 3.07 7.25 3.03
C ALA A 48 2.58 7.78 1.68
N LYS A 49 1.66 8.76 1.71
CA LYS A 49 1.17 9.41 0.48
C LYS A 49 2.37 9.83 -0.37
N THR A 50 2.43 9.32 -1.59
CA THR A 50 3.55 9.52 -2.49
C THR A 50 3.02 9.94 -3.85
N CYS A 51 3.55 11.03 -4.37
CA CYS A 51 3.33 11.49 -5.73
C CYS A 51 4.69 11.82 -6.33
N VAL A 52 5.11 11.01 -7.29
CA VAL A 52 6.34 11.21 -8.07
C VAL A 52 6.04 10.87 -9.53
N SER A 53 6.67 11.57 -10.46
CA SER A 53 6.42 11.43 -11.90
C SER A 53 6.59 9.99 -12.39
N SER A 54 7.56 9.26 -11.84
CA SER A 54 7.67 7.81 -11.98
C SER A 54 8.52 7.26 -10.83
N SER A 55 8.00 6.28 -10.09
CA SER A 55 8.79 5.63 -9.03
C SER A 55 9.60 4.43 -9.53
N GLY A 56 9.21 3.83 -10.66
CA GLY A 56 9.55 2.43 -10.95
C GLY A 56 8.97 1.49 -9.88
N TRP A 57 9.35 0.21 -9.93
CA TRP A 57 8.93 -0.76 -8.91
C TRP A 57 9.75 -0.61 -7.64
N VAL A 58 9.07 -0.33 -6.52
CA VAL A 58 9.69 -0.13 -5.22
C VAL A 58 9.07 -1.07 -4.19
N LEU A 59 9.92 -1.82 -3.47
CA LEU A 59 9.51 -2.74 -2.42
C LEU A 59 9.08 -1.97 -1.15
N LYS A 60 7.97 -2.40 -0.56
CA LYS A 60 7.53 -1.99 0.77
C LYS A 60 7.29 -3.21 1.66
N THR A 61 7.54 -3.03 2.95
CA THR A 61 7.44 -4.10 3.95
C THR A 61 6.79 -3.59 5.22
N ALA A 62 6.08 -4.47 5.91
CA ALA A 62 5.56 -4.24 7.26
C ALA A 62 5.71 -5.50 8.10
N ASN A 63 5.90 -5.34 9.41
CA ASN A 63 5.88 -6.46 10.34
C ASN A 63 4.44 -6.91 10.58
N ILE A 64 4.24 -8.23 10.65
CA ILE A 64 2.98 -8.87 11.03
C ILE A 64 3.24 -9.91 12.13
N ILE A 65 2.21 -10.25 12.88
CA ILE A 65 2.26 -11.26 13.92
C ILE A 65 1.47 -12.47 13.42
N ALA A 66 2.10 -13.64 13.38
CA ALA A 66 1.43 -14.87 12.98
C ALA A 66 0.16 -15.10 13.81
N GLY A 67 -0.94 -15.45 13.14
CA GLY A 67 -2.25 -15.64 13.75
C GLY A 67 -3.11 -14.38 13.89
N ASP A 68 -2.54 -13.17 13.82
CA ASP A 68 -3.32 -11.94 13.81
C ASP A 68 -4.06 -11.75 12.48
N SER A 69 -5.25 -11.16 12.55
CA SER A 69 -6.00 -10.74 11.36
C SER A 69 -5.54 -9.36 10.93
N TYR A 70 -5.32 -9.17 9.63
CA TYR A 70 -4.93 -7.90 9.03
C TYR A 70 -5.82 -7.53 7.85
N THR A 71 -5.98 -6.22 7.62
CA THR A 71 -6.55 -5.67 6.38
C THR A 71 -5.51 -4.77 5.72
N LEU A 72 -5.02 -5.16 4.55
CA LEU A 72 -4.19 -4.34 3.67
C LEU A 72 -5.10 -3.53 2.76
N THR A 73 -4.94 -2.20 2.75
CA THR A 73 -5.62 -1.30 1.81
C THR A 73 -4.58 -0.64 0.92
N LEU A 74 -4.75 -0.80 -0.39
CA LEU A 74 -3.93 -0.22 -1.44
C LEU A 74 -4.75 0.85 -2.16
N THR A 75 -4.23 2.08 -2.22
CA THR A 75 -4.97 3.23 -2.71
C THR A 75 -4.18 3.94 -3.80
N ASN A 76 -4.87 4.23 -4.91
CA ASN A 76 -4.52 5.25 -5.88
C ASN A 76 -5.55 6.38 -5.73
N LYS A 77 -5.10 7.60 -5.53
CA LYS A 77 -5.94 8.78 -5.63
C LYS A 77 -5.47 9.62 -6.81
N ASP A 78 -6.42 9.88 -7.67
CA ASP A 78 -6.40 10.80 -8.79
C ASP A 78 -7.54 11.79 -8.53
N ASP A 79 -7.29 13.08 -8.65
CA ASP A 79 -8.29 14.14 -8.50
C ASP A 79 -9.17 14.31 -9.75
N ASN A 80 -8.84 13.53 -10.80
CA ASN A 80 -9.53 13.43 -12.08
C ASN A 80 -9.39 14.70 -12.94
N TYR A 81 -8.30 15.46 -12.77
CA TYR A 81 -7.88 16.47 -13.73
C TYR A 81 -7.36 15.81 -15.02
N PRO A 82 -7.94 16.11 -16.21
CA PRO A 82 -7.61 15.38 -17.44
C PRO A 82 -6.16 15.50 -17.94
N GLY A 83 -5.39 16.46 -17.43
CA GLY A 83 -4.04 16.78 -17.92
C GLY A 83 -2.90 16.02 -17.23
N ASP A 84 -3.16 15.39 -16.09
CA ASP A 84 -2.14 14.79 -15.22
C ASP A 84 -2.61 13.49 -14.53
N PRO A 85 -3.18 12.53 -15.27
CA PRO A 85 -3.76 11.33 -14.66
C PRO A 85 -2.76 10.57 -13.80
N THR A 86 -3.15 10.29 -12.56
CA THR A 86 -2.40 9.49 -11.61
C THR A 86 -2.86 8.05 -11.58
N TYR A 87 -1.92 7.12 -11.72
CA TYR A 87 -2.18 5.68 -11.60
C TYR A 87 -1.06 4.97 -10.85
N THR A 88 -1.43 3.89 -10.18
CA THR A 88 -0.52 3.08 -9.38
C THR A 88 -0.76 1.59 -9.62
N TYR A 89 0.31 0.88 -9.92
CA TYR A 89 0.33 -0.58 -9.90
C TYR A 89 0.86 -1.07 -8.55
N TYR A 90 0.30 -2.18 -8.07
CA TYR A 90 0.77 -2.90 -6.90
C TYR A 90 0.90 -4.38 -7.27
N ASP A 91 1.99 -5.02 -6.86
CA ASP A 91 2.28 -6.40 -7.26
C ASP A 91 3.11 -7.16 -6.22
N ASP A 92 3.24 -8.47 -6.42
CA ASP A 92 4.05 -9.40 -5.60
C ASP A 92 3.72 -9.32 -4.10
N ILE A 93 2.42 -9.21 -3.77
CA ILE A 93 1.94 -9.19 -2.39
C ILE A 93 2.18 -10.56 -1.76
N THR A 94 3.04 -10.61 -0.73
CA THR A 94 3.48 -11.85 -0.09
C THR A 94 3.58 -11.71 1.43
N THR A 95 3.25 -12.77 2.15
CA THR A 95 3.58 -12.94 3.58
C THR A 95 4.68 -13.97 3.74
N SER A 96 5.69 -13.69 4.59
CA SER A 96 6.85 -14.56 4.81
C SER A 96 7.27 -14.58 6.27
#